data_AF-A0A0B9AB53-F1
#
_entry.id   AF-A0A0B9AB53-F1
#
_cell.length_a   1.000
_cell.length_b   1.000
_cell.length_c   1.000
_cell.angle_alpha   90.00
_cell.angle_beta   90.00
_cell.angle_gamma   90.00
#
_symmetry.space_group_name_H-M   'P 1'
#
loop_
_entity.id
_entity.type
_entity.pdbx_description
1 polymer ?
#
loop_
_entity_poly.entity_id
_entity_poly.type
_entity_poly.pdbx_seq_one_letter_code
_entity_poly.pdbx_strand_id
1 'polypeptide(L)'
;MIVHISELARSDGLSPVVSKQTIDPGQGTWASQGTQIRQSARTNSTEAVATAGGNTDMDAKCSAGAGDPTNPAEILDGDIASALVALDTREVTSEALVRKCLTRSAAYDSGTEGLNSIVVANPLALTEAAESDRRRQSGRPPPLEGIPFTVKDSYMVAGLTVAAGSPAFASLTAQWDAFSVEMLRSAGAVLIGKTNMPPMADGGMQRGLYGRSESPYDRRWPAAAFGSGSSHGSAVATTAEFAMFGMGEETVSSGRSPASNNSLCAYTPPGV
;
A
#
# COMPACT_ATOMS: atom_id res chain seq x y z
N MET A 1 -7.85 9.10 1.95
CA MET A 1 -6.38 8.87 2.02
C MET A 1 -6.14 7.51 2.64
N ILE A 2 -5.22 6.73 2.07
CA ILE A 2 -4.80 5.40 2.55
C ILE A 2 -3.29 5.46 2.83
N VAL A 3 -2.87 5.05 4.03
CA VAL A 3 -1.47 5.09 4.48
C VAL A 3 -1.06 3.79 5.15
N HIS A 4 0.22 3.43 5.02
CA HIS A 4 0.82 2.28 5.70
C HIS A 4 0.96 2.53 7.21
N ILE A 5 0.91 1.46 8.01
CA ILE A 5 1.12 1.51 9.45
C ILE A 5 2.53 0.97 9.72
N SER A 6 3.48 1.85 10.03
CA SER A 6 4.87 1.47 10.36
C SER A 6 5.07 1.03 11.82
N GLU A 7 4.02 1.01 12.66
CA GLU A 7 4.12 0.59 14.07
C GLU A 7 2.92 -0.25 14.54
N LEU A 8 3.14 -1.58 14.63
CA LEU A 8 2.63 -2.58 15.60
C LEU A 8 2.60 -3.98 14.95
N ALA A 9 3.76 -4.67 14.90
CA ALA A 9 3.90 -6.14 14.97
C ALA A 9 5.34 -6.56 14.65
N ARG A 10 6.27 -6.29 15.57
CA ARG A 10 7.48 -7.12 15.69
C ARG A 10 7.49 -7.73 17.09
N SER A 11 6.62 -8.71 17.29
CA SER A 11 6.80 -9.72 18.32
C SER A 11 6.55 -11.10 17.70
N ASP A 12 7.54 -11.97 17.92
CA ASP A 12 7.52 -13.42 17.72
C ASP A 12 7.82 -13.95 16.31
N GLY A 13 9.10 -13.84 15.94
CA GLY A 13 9.93 -15.04 15.77
C GLY A 13 9.44 -16.17 14.85
N LEU A 14 8.72 -15.89 13.77
CA LEU A 14 8.39 -16.89 12.75
C LEU A 14 9.17 -16.61 11.47
N SER A 15 10.27 -17.33 11.30
CA SER A 15 10.93 -17.46 9.99
C SER A 15 9.97 -18.16 9.01
N PRO A 16 9.82 -17.69 7.76
CA PRO A 16 9.04 -18.41 6.78
C PRO A 16 9.74 -19.74 6.44
N VAL A 17 9.12 -20.85 6.80
CA VAL A 17 9.50 -22.18 6.30
C VAL A 17 9.07 -22.24 4.84
N VAL A 18 10.01 -21.98 3.93
CA VAL A 18 9.85 -22.30 2.51
C VAL A 18 9.96 -23.82 2.37
N SER A 19 8.83 -24.52 2.35
CA SER A 19 8.81 -25.91 1.89
C SER A 19 8.99 -25.90 0.37
N LYS A 20 10.18 -26.31 -0.09
CA LYS A 20 10.39 -26.69 -1.49
C LYS A 20 9.57 -27.96 -1.75
N GLN A 21 8.40 -27.83 -2.35
CA GLN A 21 7.75 -28.95 -3.03
C GLN A 21 8.23 -28.99 -4.47
N THR A 22 9.12 -29.95 -4.76
CA THR A 22 9.47 -30.36 -6.11
C THR A 22 8.29 -31.16 -6.67
N ILE A 23 7.67 -30.70 -7.75
CA ILE A 23 6.63 -31.44 -8.48
C ILE A 23 7.33 -32.35 -9.50
N ASP A 24 7.15 -33.66 -9.35
CA ASP A 24 7.54 -34.67 -10.33
C ASP A 24 6.42 -34.83 -11.38
N PRO A 25 6.69 -34.62 -12.69
CA PRO A 25 5.66 -34.71 -13.71
C PRO A 25 5.46 -36.17 -14.13
N GLY A 26 4.63 -36.91 -13.40
CA GLY A 26 4.30 -38.27 -13.79
C GLY A 26 3.29 -38.95 -12.89
N GLN A 27 2.14 -39.28 -13.49
CA GLN A 27 1.08 -40.17 -13.00
C GLN A 27 -0.08 -39.52 -12.24
N GLY A 28 -1.24 -39.57 -12.90
CA GLY A 28 -2.52 -39.24 -12.32
C GLY A 28 -3.04 -40.33 -11.41
N THR A 29 -3.85 -39.93 -10.44
CA THR A 29 -5.13 -40.55 -10.06
C THR A 29 -5.74 -39.66 -8.97
N TRP A 30 -7.00 -39.28 -9.16
CA TRP A 30 -7.77 -38.56 -8.16
C TRP A 30 -8.26 -39.54 -7.10
N ALA A 31 -7.87 -39.34 -5.84
CA ALA A 31 -8.45 -40.03 -4.70
C ALA A 31 -8.78 -39.02 -3.60
N SER A 32 -10.07 -38.90 -3.30
CA SER A 32 -10.62 -38.17 -2.16
C SER A 32 -10.38 -38.95 -0.86
N GLN A 33 -9.69 -38.36 0.12
CA GLN A 33 -9.78 -38.81 1.51
C GLN A 33 -9.90 -37.61 2.44
N GLY A 34 -11.02 -37.59 3.17
CA GLY A 34 -11.34 -36.59 4.18
C GLY A 34 -10.43 -36.71 5.40
N THR A 35 -10.21 -35.58 6.07
CA THR A 35 -9.48 -35.55 7.34
C THR A 35 -10.40 -35.01 8.42
N GLN A 36 -10.58 -35.81 9.47
CA GLN A 36 -11.33 -35.49 10.68
C GLN A 36 -10.63 -34.38 11.48
N ILE A 37 -11.40 -33.39 11.93
CA ILE A 37 -10.97 -32.39 12.91
C ILE A 37 -11.21 -32.96 14.31
N ARG A 38 -10.13 -33.16 15.09
CA ARG A 38 -10.23 -33.38 16.54
C ARG A 38 -10.28 -32.03 17.25
N GLN A 39 -11.42 -31.74 17.87
CA GLN A 39 -11.55 -30.71 18.89
C GLN A 39 -10.94 -31.22 20.21
N SER A 40 -10.08 -30.43 20.84
CA SER A 40 -9.74 -30.61 22.25
C SER A 40 -10.19 -29.39 23.04
N ALA A 41 -11.21 -29.60 23.87
CA ALA A 41 -11.70 -28.65 24.86
C ALA A 41 -10.62 -28.35 25.91
N ARG A 42 -10.57 -27.10 26.38
CA ARG A 42 -10.08 -26.79 27.74
C ARG A 42 -11.06 -25.87 28.45
N THR A 43 -11.19 -26.21 29.72
CA THR A 43 -12.19 -25.88 30.74
C THR A 43 -11.99 -24.49 31.34
N ASN A 44 -13.10 -23.89 31.76
CA ASN A 44 -13.16 -22.70 32.62
C ASN A 44 -12.66 -23.01 34.04
N SER A 45 -11.94 -22.06 34.64
CA SER A 45 -11.87 -21.90 36.09
C SER A 45 -11.77 -20.42 36.43
N THR A 46 -12.77 -19.95 37.19
CA THR A 46 -12.90 -18.64 37.82
C THR A 46 -12.15 -18.59 39.17
N GLU A 47 -12.01 -17.37 39.71
CA GLU A 47 -11.45 -16.94 41.01
C GLU A 47 -9.93 -16.63 41.00
N ALA A 48 -9.39 -15.56 41.61
CA ALA A 48 -9.85 -14.68 42.68
C ALA A 48 -9.18 -13.28 42.60
N VAL A 49 -9.80 -12.29 43.26
CA VAL A 49 -9.26 -10.96 43.55
C VAL A 49 -8.25 -11.05 44.71
N ALA A 50 -7.09 -10.42 44.57
CA ALA A 50 -6.20 -10.07 45.68
C ALA A 50 -5.47 -8.74 45.43
N THR A 51 -5.38 -7.94 46.48
CA THR A 51 -4.91 -6.55 46.58
C THR A 51 -3.39 -6.37 46.70
N ALA A 52 -2.91 -5.23 46.19
CA ALA A 52 -1.77 -4.40 46.60
C ALA A 52 -0.35 -5.00 46.70
N GLY A 53 0.59 -4.37 45.99
CA GLY A 53 2.03 -4.43 46.21
C GLY A 53 2.79 -3.68 45.12
N GLY A 54 3.31 -2.50 45.44
CA GLY A 54 4.12 -1.71 44.53
C GLY A 54 5.48 -2.35 44.26
N ASN A 55 5.99 -2.18 43.05
CA ASN A 55 7.42 -2.27 42.79
C ASN A 55 7.78 -1.37 41.60
N THR A 56 8.61 -0.38 41.90
CA THR A 56 9.35 0.46 40.97
C THR A 56 10.45 -0.37 40.33
N ASP A 57 10.34 -0.65 39.02
CA ASP A 57 11.46 -0.92 38.09
C ASP A 57 10.87 -1.35 36.74
N MET A 58 10.48 -0.37 35.92
CA MET A 58 10.04 -0.60 34.53
C MET A 58 10.62 0.44 33.55
N ASP A 59 11.82 0.95 33.80
CA ASP A 59 12.49 1.88 32.87
C ASP A 59 13.90 1.38 32.49
N ALA A 60 14.00 0.17 31.95
CA ALA A 60 15.19 -0.28 31.21
C ALA A 60 14.96 -1.64 30.54
N LYS A 61 14.19 -1.70 29.44
CA LYS A 61 14.29 -2.70 28.35
C LYS A 61 13.14 -2.54 27.35
N CYS A 62 13.24 -1.52 26.51
CA CYS A 62 12.55 -1.49 25.22
C CYS A 62 13.41 -0.71 24.23
N SER A 63 14.56 -1.28 23.85
CA SER A 63 15.20 -0.91 22.59
C SER A 63 14.86 -2.02 21.59
N ALA A 64 13.62 -2.00 21.09
CA ALA A 64 13.31 -2.70 19.85
C ALA A 64 14.08 -2.00 18.73
N GLY A 65 14.85 -2.76 17.94
CA GLY A 65 15.74 -2.22 16.92
C GLY A 65 14.96 -1.38 15.91
N ALA A 66 15.09 -0.05 16.03
CA ALA A 66 14.86 0.85 14.93
C ALA A 66 15.80 0.41 13.80
N GLY A 67 15.24 0.18 12.62
CA GLY A 67 16.03 0.00 11.42
C GLY A 67 17.02 1.16 11.25
N ASP A 68 18.13 0.92 10.55
CA ASP A 68 19.11 1.95 10.22
C ASP A 68 18.42 3.03 9.37
N PRO A 69 18.18 4.24 9.92
CA PRO A 69 17.50 5.32 9.21
C PRO A 69 18.29 5.81 7.98
N THR A 70 19.57 5.42 7.89
CA THR A 70 20.46 5.79 6.78
C THR A 70 20.48 4.74 5.66
N ASN A 71 19.83 3.59 5.83
CA ASN A 71 19.74 2.56 4.79
C ASN A 71 18.58 2.89 3.83
N PRO A 72 18.84 3.17 2.54
CA PRO A 72 17.78 3.43 1.56
C PRO A 72 16.78 2.27 1.46
N ALA A 73 17.16 1.05 1.81
CA ALA A 73 16.28 -0.12 1.85
C ALA A 73 15.20 -0.04 2.93
N GLU A 74 15.42 0.69 4.03
CA GLU A 74 14.51 0.74 5.18
C GLU A 74 13.64 2.01 5.21
N ILE A 75 13.97 3.03 4.41
CA ILE A 75 13.22 4.30 4.35
C ILE A 75 11.79 4.17 3.76
N LEU A 76 11.53 3.15 2.91
CA LEU A 76 10.15 2.89 2.45
C LEU A 76 9.31 2.16 3.50
N ASP A 77 9.96 1.53 4.48
CA ASP A 77 9.31 0.80 5.56
C ASP A 77 8.95 1.76 6.72
N GLY A 78 9.43 3.01 6.66
CA GLY A 78 9.19 4.07 7.63
C GLY A 78 7.97 4.95 7.32
N ASP A 79 7.63 5.85 8.24
CA ASP A 79 6.56 6.82 8.02
C ASP A 79 7.00 8.04 7.17
N ILE A 80 6.03 8.82 6.72
CA ILE A 80 6.27 10.04 5.92
C ILE A 80 7.15 11.04 6.67
N ALA A 81 7.02 11.15 8.00
CA ALA A 81 7.81 12.07 8.80
C ALA A 81 9.30 11.73 8.76
N SER A 82 9.63 10.44 8.90
CA SER A 82 10.99 9.92 8.83
C SER A 82 11.59 10.11 7.43
N ALA A 83 10.81 9.87 6.38
CA ALA A 83 11.25 10.15 5.01
C ALA A 83 11.51 11.64 4.77
N LEU A 84 10.67 12.54 5.30
CA LEU A 84 10.90 13.98 5.22
C LEU A 84 12.20 14.38 5.93
N VAL A 85 12.48 13.82 7.12
CA VAL A 85 13.75 14.04 7.82
C VAL A 85 14.92 13.57 6.98
N ALA A 86 14.88 12.36 6.43
CA ALA A 86 15.96 11.82 5.60
C ALA A 86 16.19 12.65 4.32
N LEU A 87 15.12 13.22 3.74
CA LEU A 87 15.21 14.14 2.61
C LEU A 87 15.83 15.48 3.02
N ASP A 88 15.48 16.00 4.20
CA ASP A 88 16.00 17.26 4.74
C ASP A 88 17.47 17.17 5.15
N THR A 89 17.89 16.05 5.76
CA THR A 89 19.29 15.76 6.11
C THR A 89 20.12 15.31 4.92
N ARG A 90 19.47 15.08 3.76
CA ARG A 90 20.07 14.59 2.51
C ARG A 90 20.69 13.19 2.62
N GLU A 91 20.21 12.39 3.56
CA GLU A 91 20.50 10.95 3.62
C GLU A 91 19.91 10.23 2.40
N VAL A 92 18.78 10.73 1.88
CA VAL A 92 18.17 10.27 0.63
C VAL A 92 17.74 11.45 -0.23
N THR A 93 17.62 11.24 -1.53
CA THR A 93 17.03 12.20 -2.47
C THR A 93 15.62 11.76 -2.89
N SER A 94 14.78 12.69 -3.32
CA SER A 94 13.45 12.36 -3.87
C SER A 94 13.60 11.46 -5.09
N GLU A 95 14.58 11.72 -5.96
CA GLU A 95 14.84 10.86 -7.10
C GLU A 95 15.18 9.42 -6.67
N ALA A 96 16.00 9.23 -5.64
CA ALA A 96 16.33 7.91 -5.11
C ALA A 96 15.10 7.19 -4.52
N LEU A 97 14.26 7.92 -3.78
CA LEU A 97 13.04 7.40 -3.19
C LEU A 97 12.02 6.95 -4.27
N VAL A 98 11.78 7.81 -5.27
CA VAL A 98 10.91 7.50 -6.41
C VAL A 98 11.45 6.35 -7.25
N ARG A 99 12.76 6.32 -7.51
CA ARG A 99 13.42 5.21 -8.23
C ARG A 99 13.25 3.89 -7.49
N LYS A 100 13.31 3.89 -6.16
CA LYS A 100 13.07 2.70 -5.34
C LYS A 100 11.63 2.21 -5.49
N CYS A 101 10.64 3.10 -5.38
CA CYS A 101 9.22 2.78 -5.63
C CYS A 101 9.00 2.16 -7.01
N LEU A 102 9.54 2.78 -8.06
CA LEU A 102 9.42 2.30 -9.45
C LEU A 102 10.13 0.95 -9.67
N THR A 103 11.29 0.75 -9.04
CA THR A 103 12.02 -0.52 -9.12
C THR A 103 11.23 -1.64 -8.45
N ARG A 104 10.62 -1.35 -7.30
CA ARG A 104 9.80 -2.30 -6.56
C ARG A 104 8.51 -2.65 -7.31
N SER A 105 7.82 -1.66 -7.89
CA SER A 105 6.63 -1.91 -8.69
C SER A 105 6.95 -2.71 -9.96
N ALA A 106 8.07 -2.42 -10.63
CA ALA A 106 8.50 -3.21 -11.79
C ALA A 106 8.74 -4.69 -11.42
N ALA A 107 9.25 -4.97 -10.21
CA ALA A 107 9.54 -6.33 -9.76
C ALA A 107 8.30 -7.14 -9.35
N TYR A 108 7.29 -6.49 -8.74
CA TYR A 108 6.18 -7.21 -8.08
C TYR A 108 4.80 -6.89 -8.67
N ASP A 109 4.63 -5.76 -9.36
CA ASP A 109 3.32 -5.32 -9.83
C ASP A 109 3.02 -5.76 -11.26
N SER A 110 4.07 -5.90 -12.08
CA SER A 110 3.98 -6.21 -13.50
C SER A 110 4.02 -7.71 -13.79
N GLY A 111 3.50 -8.11 -14.96
CA GLY A 111 3.52 -9.49 -15.44
C GLY A 111 2.29 -10.30 -15.05
N THR A 112 2.21 -11.55 -15.53
CA THR A 112 1.03 -12.42 -15.36
C THR A 112 0.74 -12.75 -13.90
N GLU A 113 1.78 -12.84 -13.08
CA GLU A 113 1.68 -13.09 -11.64
C GLU A 113 1.83 -11.82 -10.79
N GLY A 114 1.91 -10.65 -11.43
CA GLY A 114 2.04 -9.37 -10.75
C GLY A 114 0.82 -9.03 -9.87
N LEU A 115 1.00 -8.06 -8.98
CA LEU A 115 -0.07 -7.52 -8.14
C LEU A 115 -1.07 -6.63 -8.91
N ASN A 116 -0.69 -6.13 -10.08
CA ASN A 116 -1.54 -5.36 -11.01
C ASN A 116 -2.29 -4.20 -10.33
N SER A 117 -1.55 -3.38 -9.60
CA SER A 117 -2.04 -2.28 -8.79
C SER A 117 -1.84 -0.91 -9.43
N ILE A 118 -0.71 -0.62 -10.07
CA ILE A 118 -0.43 0.60 -10.83
C ILE A 118 -0.64 0.31 -12.32
N VAL A 119 -1.65 0.96 -12.91
CA VAL A 119 -2.13 0.65 -14.26
C VAL A 119 -1.87 1.76 -15.27
N VAL A 120 -1.58 2.97 -14.79
CA VAL A 120 -1.14 4.11 -15.61
C VAL A 120 0.06 4.74 -14.93
N ALA A 121 1.26 4.54 -15.44
CA ALA A 121 2.46 5.16 -14.89
C ALA A 121 2.49 6.67 -15.19
N ASN A 122 3.03 7.47 -14.27
CA ASN A 122 3.39 8.86 -14.57
C ASN A 122 4.77 8.88 -15.25
N PRO A 123 4.88 9.18 -16.56
CA PRO A 123 6.18 9.21 -17.23
C PRO A 123 7.10 10.32 -16.71
N LEU A 124 6.55 11.32 -16.00
CA LEU A 124 7.29 12.44 -15.44
C LEU A 124 7.78 12.20 -14.01
N ALA A 125 7.47 11.07 -13.37
CA ALA A 125 7.75 10.85 -11.94
C ALA A 125 9.21 11.13 -11.53
N LEU A 126 10.19 10.62 -12.28
CA LEU A 126 11.61 10.87 -12.00
C LEU A 126 12.02 12.33 -12.28
N THR A 127 11.40 12.98 -13.27
CA THR A 127 11.67 14.40 -13.57
C THR A 127 11.12 15.31 -12.48
N GLU A 128 9.90 15.02 -12.00
CA GLU A 128 9.28 15.71 -10.86
C GLU A 128 10.08 15.53 -9.57
N ALA A 129 10.63 14.33 -9.34
CA ALA A 129 11.51 14.03 -8.22
C ALA A 129 12.83 14.83 -8.27
N ALA A 130 13.47 14.89 -9.44
CA ALA A 130 14.69 15.69 -9.62
C ALA A 130 14.45 17.20 -9.49
N GLU A 131 13.28 17.71 -9.94
CA GLU A 131 12.86 19.08 -9.63
C GLU A 131 12.64 19.27 -8.13
N SER A 132 12.09 18.27 -7.45
CA SER A 132 11.90 18.31 -6.01
C SER A 132 13.22 18.48 -5.24
N ASP A 133 14.23 17.71 -5.62
CA ASP A 133 15.57 17.82 -5.04
C ASP A 133 16.18 19.21 -5.26
N ARG A 134 15.97 19.82 -6.44
CA ARG A 134 16.39 21.21 -6.72
C ARG A 134 15.64 22.24 -5.88
N ARG A 135 14.31 22.09 -5.73
CA ARG A 135 13.51 22.98 -4.87
C ARG A 135 13.95 22.89 -3.42
N ARG A 136 14.24 21.68 -2.91
CA ARG A 136 14.74 21.52 -1.54
C ARG A 136 16.05 22.28 -1.30
N GLN A 137 16.96 22.28 -2.28
CA GLN A 137 18.22 23.04 -2.21
C GLN A 137 18.00 24.57 -2.12
N SER A 138 16.87 25.09 -2.58
CA SER A 138 16.51 26.52 -2.48
C SER A 138 16.07 26.96 -1.08
N GLY A 139 15.91 26.02 -0.13
CA GLY A 139 15.73 26.31 1.30
C GLY A 139 14.29 26.57 1.77
N ARG A 140 13.27 26.29 0.94
CA ARG A 140 11.85 26.41 1.32
C ARG A 140 11.01 25.25 0.78
N PRO A 141 11.26 23.99 1.19
CA PRO A 141 10.47 22.86 0.72
C PRO A 141 9.02 22.97 1.20
N PRO A 142 8.03 22.77 0.30
CA PRO A 142 6.66 22.45 0.66
C PRO A 142 6.52 21.27 1.64
N PRO A 143 5.36 21.11 2.32
CA PRO A 143 5.22 20.15 3.43
C PRO A 143 5.38 18.67 3.06
N LEU A 144 5.13 18.29 1.81
CA LEU A 144 5.26 16.92 1.29
C LEU A 144 6.29 16.83 0.18
N GLU A 145 7.22 17.79 0.12
CA GLU A 145 8.23 17.88 -0.93
C GLU A 145 8.93 16.53 -1.11
N GLY A 146 8.87 16.00 -2.33
CA GLY A 146 9.59 14.80 -2.73
C GLY A 146 8.99 13.46 -2.30
N ILE A 147 7.85 13.45 -1.58
CA ILE A 147 7.21 12.22 -1.11
C ILE A 147 6.40 11.56 -2.25
N PRO A 148 6.66 10.28 -2.58
CA PRO A 148 5.95 9.59 -3.66
C PRO A 148 4.56 9.15 -3.24
N PHE A 149 3.58 9.36 -4.11
CA PHE A 149 2.19 8.94 -3.90
C PHE A 149 1.55 8.34 -5.15
N THR A 150 0.44 7.63 -4.96
CA THR A 150 -0.42 7.14 -6.06
C THR A 150 -1.85 7.65 -5.92
N VAL A 151 -2.62 7.62 -7.01
CA VAL A 151 -4.05 7.98 -6.98
C VAL A 151 -4.89 6.95 -7.73
N LYS A 152 -6.13 6.71 -7.30
CA LYS A 152 -7.07 5.83 -8.01
C LYS A 152 -7.32 6.32 -9.45
N ASP A 153 -7.61 5.42 -10.40
CA ASP A 153 -7.87 5.80 -11.79
C ASP A 153 -9.10 6.72 -11.99
N SER A 154 -9.96 6.89 -10.99
CA SER A 154 -11.04 7.90 -11.02
C SER A 154 -10.55 9.35 -10.86
N TYR A 155 -9.34 9.57 -10.33
CA TYR A 155 -8.77 10.91 -10.20
C TYR A 155 -8.31 11.45 -11.56
N MET A 156 -8.66 12.69 -11.86
CA MET A 156 -8.10 13.42 -13.00
C MET A 156 -6.66 13.82 -12.69
N VAL A 157 -5.75 13.52 -13.62
CA VAL A 157 -4.36 13.96 -13.61
C VAL A 157 -4.04 14.45 -15.02
N ALA A 158 -3.76 15.74 -15.18
CA ALA A 158 -3.57 16.38 -16.46
C ALA A 158 -2.55 15.63 -17.32
N GLY A 159 -2.95 15.26 -18.54
CA GLY A 159 -2.11 14.53 -19.49
C GLY A 159 -2.11 13.00 -19.32
N LEU A 160 -2.66 12.45 -18.24
CA LEU A 160 -2.87 11.00 -18.08
C LEU A 160 -4.31 10.60 -18.45
N THR A 161 -4.52 9.31 -18.74
CA THR A 161 -5.87 8.79 -18.95
C THR A 161 -6.69 8.82 -17.67
N VAL A 162 -8.01 8.95 -17.78
CA VAL A 162 -8.99 8.89 -16.69
C VAL A 162 -10.12 7.95 -17.08
N ALA A 163 -9.80 6.66 -17.10
CA ALA A 163 -10.73 5.64 -17.59
C ALA A 163 -11.75 5.19 -16.53
N ALA A 164 -11.51 5.50 -15.25
CA ALA A 164 -12.22 4.92 -14.11
C ALA A 164 -12.35 3.39 -14.21
N GLY A 165 -11.29 2.71 -14.67
CA GLY A 165 -11.29 1.26 -14.90
C GLY A 165 -12.25 0.76 -15.99
N SER A 166 -12.92 1.64 -16.74
CA SER A 166 -13.93 1.30 -17.74
C SER A 166 -13.36 1.26 -19.16
N PRO A 167 -13.60 0.19 -19.95
CA PRO A 167 -13.19 0.14 -21.35
C PRO A 167 -13.78 1.27 -22.21
N ALA A 168 -14.93 1.82 -21.83
CA ALA A 168 -15.56 2.93 -22.57
C ALA A 168 -14.75 4.22 -22.54
N PHE A 169 -13.89 4.40 -21.53
CA PHE A 169 -13.08 5.59 -21.32
C PHE A 169 -11.57 5.33 -21.45
N ALA A 170 -11.19 4.20 -22.09
CA ALA A 170 -9.80 3.77 -22.18
C ALA A 170 -8.84 4.82 -22.79
N SER A 171 -9.35 5.67 -23.68
CA SER A 171 -8.60 6.74 -24.34
C SER A 171 -8.97 8.15 -23.84
N LEU A 172 -9.76 8.28 -22.78
CA LEU A 172 -10.13 9.59 -22.23
C LEU A 172 -8.95 10.16 -21.45
N THR A 173 -8.41 11.30 -21.88
CA THR A 173 -7.29 11.99 -21.22
C THR A 173 -7.81 13.18 -20.41
N ALA A 174 -7.39 13.26 -19.13
CA ALA A 174 -7.74 14.37 -18.26
C ALA A 174 -7.04 15.66 -18.72
N GLN A 175 -7.80 16.75 -18.74
CA GLN A 175 -7.33 18.08 -19.18
C GLN A 175 -6.82 18.94 -18.01
N TRP A 176 -7.13 18.56 -16.77
CA TRP A 176 -6.71 19.23 -15.54
C TRP A 176 -6.50 18.21 -14.42
N ASP A 177 -5.84 18.63 -13.35
CA ASP A 177 -5.72 17.85 -12.13
C ASP A 177 -7.01 17.95 -11.31
N ALA A 178 -7.44 16.84 -10.68
CA ALA A 178 -8.45 16.92 -9.62
C ALA A 178 -7.91 17.78 -8.46
N PHE A 179 -8.78 18.48 -7.74
CA PHE A 179 -8.38 19.41 -6.66
C PHE A 179 -7.40 18.78 -5.66
N SER A 180 -7.63 17.54 -5.22
CA SER A 180 -6.70 16.87 -4.29
C SER A 180 -5.35 16.55 -4.92
N VAL A 181 -5.29 16.25 -6.22
CA VAL A 181 -4.03 16.02 -6.95
C VAL A 181 -3.25 17.32 -7.05
N GLU A 182 -3.91 18.42 -7.43
CA GLU A 182 -3.31 19.75 -7.50
C GLU A 182 -2.76 20.18 -6.14
N MET A 183 -3.51 19.98 -5.06
CA MET A 183 -3.08 20.27 -3.69
C MET A 183 -1.84 19.45 -3.28
N LEU A 184 -1.82 18.15 -3.59
CA LEU A 184 -0.67 17.28 -3.27
C LEU A 184 0.58 17.67 -4.05
N ARG A 185 0.45 17.95 -5.36
CA ARG A 185 1.57 18.42 -6.19
C ARG A 185 2.06 19.80 -5.77
N SER A 186 1.16 20.70 -5.39
CA SER A 186 1.50 22.01 -4.84
C SER A 186 2.19 21.91 -3.47
N ALA A 187 1.85 20.88 -2.70
CA ALA A 187 2.55 20.51 -1.47
C ALA A 187 3.88 19.76 -1.73
N GLY A 188 4.28 19.59 -3.00
CA GLY A 188 5.57 19.06 -3.40
C GLY A 188 5.63 17.53 -3.55
N ALA A 189 4.51 16.83 -3.35
CA ALA A 189 4.46 15.37 -3.49
C ALA A 189 4.63 14.94 -4.97
N VAL A 190 5.25 13.78 -5.18
CA VAL A 190 5.59 13.26 -6.51
C VAL A 190 4.65 12.12 -6.90
N LEU A 191 3.93 12.26 -8.00
CA LEU A 191 2.98 11.23 -8.43
C LEU A 191 3.71 10.09 -9.13
N ILE A 192 3.56 8.86 -8.62
CA ILE A 192 4.09 7.64 -9.26
C ILE A 192 3.19 7.21 -10.43
N GLY A 193 1.87 7.28 -10.26
CA GLY A 193 0.91 6.85 -11.27
C GLY A 193 -0.48 6.63 -10.69
N LYS A 194 -1.35 6.06 -11.54
CA LYS A 194 -2.75 5.77 -11.23
C LYS A 194 -2.98 4.29 -10.95
N THR A 195 -3.84 3.99 -9.99
CA THR A 195 -4.08 2.63 -9.49
C THR A 195 -5.39 2.02 -10.00
N ASN A 196 -5.38 0.69 -10.05
CA ASN A 196 -6.44 -0.14 -10.60
C ASN A 196 -7.75 -0.04 -9.81
N MET A 197 -8.87 -0.21 -10.52
CA MET A 197 -10.23 -0.21 -10.00
C MET A 197 -11.19 -0.92 -10.99
N PRO A 198 -12.36 -1.42 -10.52
CA PRO A 198 -13.42 -1.88 -11.42
C PRO A 198 -14.04 -0.72 -12.21
N PRO A 199 -14.74 -1.00 -13.32
CA PRO A 199 -15.40 0.02 -14.12
C PRO A 199 -16.30 0.93 -13.29
N MET A 200 -16.09 2.24 -13.40
CA MET A 200 -16.92 3.29 -12.81
C MET A 200 -17.00 3.29 -11.28
N ALA A 201 -16.07 2.59 -10.61
CA ALA A 201 -16.10 2.35 -9.16
C ALA A 201 -17.34 1.57 -8.67
N ASP A 202 -18.17 1.04 -9.57
CA ASP A 202 -19.42 0.34 -9.28
C ASP A 202 -19.16 -1.15 -8.98
N GLY A 203 -18.64 -1.41 -7.78
CA GLY A 203 -18.33 -2.74 -7.31
C GLY A 203 -17.09 -2.80 -6.42
N GLY A 204 -16.39 -3.93 -6.50
CA GLY A 204 -15.17 -4.20 -5.75
C GLY A 204 -14.13 -4.92 -6.60
N MET A 205 -14.22 -6.24 -6.70
CA MET A 205 -13.16 -7.08 -7.29
C MET A 205 -13.48 -7.61 -8.69
N GLN A 206 -14.52 -7.06 -9.33
CA GLN A 206 -14.80 -7.27 -10.75
C GLN A 206 -13.61 -6.77 -11.59
N ARG A 207 -13.34 -7.45 -12.71
CA ARG A 207 -12.27 -7.05 -13.63
C ARG A 207 -12.75 -5.95 -14.58
N GLY A 208 -12.01 -4.86 -14.65
CA GLY A 208 -12.23 -3.75 -15.58
C GLY A 208 -11.27 -3.77 -16.78
N LEU A 209 -11.06 -2.59 -17.36
CA LEU A 209 -10.12 -2.33 -18.46
C LEU A 209 -8.72 -2.88 -18.16
N TYR A 210 -8.28 -2.77 -16.91
CA TYR A 210 -6.95 -3.18 -16.47
C TYR A 210 -6.96 -4.48 -15.65
N GLY A 211 -8.01 -5.31 -15.76
CA GLY A 211 -8.17 -6.49 -14.92
C GLY A 211 -8.54 -6.11 -13.47
N ARG A 212 -7.87 -6.71 -12.48
CA ARG A 212 -8.01 -6.40 -11.04
C ARG A 212 -6.67 -6.54 -10.33
N SER A 213 -6.52 -5.92 -9.16
CA SER A 213 -5.34 -6.13 -8.31
C SER A 213 -5.47 -7.39 -7.47
N GLU A 214 -4.35 -8.06 -7.21
CA GLU A 214 -4.30 -9.26 -6.37
C GLU A 214 -3.70 -8.92 -4.99
N SER A 215 -4.06 -9.71 -3.97
CA SER A 215 -3.62 -9.46 -2.60
C SER A 215 -2.10 -9.66 -2.44
N PRO A 216 -1.37 -8.72 -1.81
CA PRO A 216 0.05 -8.88 -1.51
C PRO A 216 0.30 -9.88 -0.35
N TYR A 217 -0.73 -10.21 0.42
CA TYR A 217 -0.63 -11.17 1.53
C TYR A 217 -0.90 -12.62 1.10
N ASP A 218 -1.99 -12.84 0.37
CA ASP A 218 -2.40 -14.19 -0.07
C ASP A 218 -3.34 -14.11 -1.28
N ARG A 219 -2.88 -14.58 -2.45
CA ARG A 219 -3.62 -14.57 -3.72
C ARG A 219 -4.91 -15.41 -3.70
N ARG A 220 -5.10 -16.28 -2.70
CA ARG A 220 -6.35 -17.04 -2.51
C ARG A 220 -7.49 -16.16 -2.00
N TRP A 221 -7.16 -15.03 -1.38
CA TRP A 221 -8.12 -14.09 -0.80
C TRP A 221 -8.11 -12.76 -1.57
N PRO A 222 -9.28 -12.14 -1.79
CA PRO A 222 -9.34 -10.89 -2.54
C PRO A 222 -8.72 -9.73 -1.75
N ALA A 223 -8.07 -8.81 -2.46
CA ALA A 223 -7.51 -7.59 -1.89
C ALA A 223 -8.56 -6.59 -1.37
N ALA A 224 -9.85 -6.83 -1.60
CA ALA A 224 -10.96 -6.03 -1.07
C ALA A 224 -12.27 -6.85 -1.09
N ALA A 225 -13.35 -6.32 -0.49
CA ALA A 225 -14.67 -6.91 -0.62
C ALA A 225 -15.14 -6.91 -2.07
N PHE A 226 -15.75 -8.01 -2.50
CA PHE A 226 -16.16 -8.18 -3.90
C PHE A 226 -17.25 -7.19 -4.32
N GLY A 227 -18.22 -6.90 -3.44
CA GLY A 227 -19.35 -6.04 -3.74
C GLY A 227 -19.09 -4.54 -3.60
N SER A 228 -18.15 -4.12 -2.75
CA SER A 228 -17.76 -2.71 -2.58
C SER A 228 -16.34 -2.59 -2.05
N GLY A 229 -15.40 -2.39 -2.97
CA GLY A 229 -13.96 -2.47 -2.72
C GLY A 229 -13.14 -1.82 -3.82
N SER A 230 -13.69 -0.81 -4.49
CA SER A 230 -13.16 -0.36 -5.78
C SER A 230 -11.82 0.36 -5.72
N SER A 231 -11.28 0.71 -4.54
CA SER A 231 -9.92 1.23 -4.39
C SER A 231 -8.88 0.12 -4.13
N HIS A 232 -9.09 -1.09 -4.66
CA HIS A 232 -8.19 -2.23 -4.46
C HIS A 232 -6.76 -1.93 -4.92
N GLY A 233 -6.57 -1.25 -6.06
CA GLY A 233 -5.23 -0.91 -6.54
C GLY A 233 -4.51 0.07 -5.60
N SER A 234 -5.22 1.07 -5.07
CA SER A 234 -4.62 2.03 -4.12
C SER A 234 -4.14 1.34 -2.84
N ALA A 235 -4.93 0.40 -2.31
CA ALA A 235 -4.54 -0.33 -1.11
C ALA A 235 -3.37 -1.28 -1.39
N VAL A 236 -3.43 -2.07 -2.46
CA VAL A 236 -2.35 -3.00 -2.83
C VAL A 236 -1.04 -2.26 -3.08
N ALA A 237 -1.07 -1.15 -3.83
CA ALA A 237 0.13 -0.35 -4.11
C ALA A 237 0.75 0.26 -2.86
N THR A 238 -0.08 0.68 -1.89
CA THR A 238 0.40 1.25 -0.61
C THR A 238 1.01 0.16 0.27
N THR A 239 0.36 -1.01 0.38
CA THR A 239 0.87 -2.14 1.18
C THR A 239 2.12 -2.76 0.59
N ALA A 240 2.25 -2.77 -0.73
CA ALA A 240 3.45 -3.23 -1.41
C ALA A 240 4.52 -2.14 -1.54
N GLU A 241 4.36 -0.97 -0.91
CA GLU A 241 5.33 0.13 -0.89
C GLU A 241 5.74 0.63 -2.28
N PHE A 242 4.81 0.59 -3.24
CA PHE A 242 5.02 1.19 -4.56
C PHE A 242 4.87 2.72 -4.51
N ALA A 243 4.42 3.25 -3.38
CA ALA A 243 4.46 4.64 -2.97
C ALA A 243 4.30 4.71 -1.44
N MET A 244 4.59 5.86 -0.82
CA MET A 244 4.45 6.02 0.63
C MET A 244 3.00 6.16 1.08
N PHE A 245 2.13 6.68 0.21
CA PHE A 245 0.70 6.74 0.45
C PHE A 245 -0.11 6.68 -0.85
N GLY A 246 -1.40 6.36 -0.72
CA GLY A 246 -2.32 6.23 -1.83
C GLY A 246 -3.61 7.03 -1.62
N MET A 247 -4.12 7.58 -2.71
CA MET A 247 -5.46 8.17 -2.74
C MET A 247 -6.46 7.16 -3.29
N GLY A 248 -7.56 7.01 -2.57
CA GLY A 248 -8.71 6.19 -2.92
C GLY A 248 -10.00 6.95 -2.66
N GLU A 249 -11.11 6.39 -3.11
CA GLU A 249 -12.44 7.01 -3.08
C GLU A 249 -13.45 6.01 -2.51
N GLU A 250 -14.43 6.50 -1.75
CA GLU A 250 -15.45 5.67 -1.11
C GLU A 250 -16.87 6.16 -1.37
N THR A 251 -17.73 5.23 -1.80
CA THR A 251 -19.19 5.43 -1.89
C THR A 251 -19.93 4.65 -0.80
N VAL A 252 -19.60 3.36 -0.63
CA VAL A 252 -20.17 2.50 0.44
C VAL A 252 -19.05 2.00 1.36
N SER A 253 -18.13 1.17 0.84
CA SER A 253 -16.94 0.71 1.59
C SER A 253 -15.68 0.65 0.73
N SER A 254 -15.67 1.35 -0.42
CA SER A 254 -14.59 1.26 -1.41
C SER A 254 -13.25 1.84 -0.95
N GLY A 255 -13.16 2.49 0.21
CA GLY A 255 -11.91 2.88 0.86
C GLY A 255 -11.56 1.97 2.04
N ARG A 256 -12.50 1.80 2.98
CA ARG A 256 -12.29 1.02 4.22
C ARG A 256 -12.15 -0.48 3.97
N SER A 257 -12.86 -1.06 3.00
CA SER A 257 -12.73 -2.49 2.70
C SER A 257 -11.36 -2.85 2.12
N PRO A 258 -10.85 -2.17 1.07
CA PRO A 258 -9.48 -2.39 0.62
C PRO A 258 -8.45 -2.14 1.74
N ALA A 259 -8.63 -1.10 2.56
CA ALA A 259 -7.71 -0.83 3.67
C ALA A 259 -7.67 -1.97 4.69
N SER A 260 -8.84 -2.53 5.06
CA SER A 260 -8.93 -3.68 5.97
C SER A 260 -8.21 -4.92 5.43
N ASN A 261 -8.37 -5.23 4.14
CA ASN A 261 -7.77 -6.42 3.53
C ASN A 261 -6.28 -6.28 3.25
N ASN A 262 -5.74 -5.06 3.37
CA ASN A 262 -4.34 -4.73 3.10
C ASN A 262 -3.61 -4.19 4.34
N SER A 263 -4.22 -4.27 5.53
CA SER A 263 -3.64 -3.83 6.82
C SER A 263 -3.24 -2.34 6.83
N LEU A 264 -4.10 -1.47 6.30
CA LEU A 264 -3.81 -0.04 6.16
C LEU A 264 -4.72 0.82 7.02
N CYS A 265 -4.24 2.02 7.34
CA CYS A 265 -5.07 3.10 7.84
C CYS A 265 -5.77 3.79 6.66
N ALA A 266 -7.07 4.06 6.81
CA ALA A 266 -7.83 4.86 5.86
C ALA A 266 -8.80 5.79 6.57
N TYR A 267 -8.94 6.99 6.02
CA TYR A 267 -9.87 8.00 6.50
C TYR A 267 -10.87 8.38 5.40
N THR A 268 -12.15 8.17 5.69
CA THR A 268 -13.29 8.65 4.90
C THR A 268 -13.82 9.93 5.57
N PRO A 269 -13.60 11.12 4.99
CA PRO A 269 -14.12 12.36 5.55
C PRO A 269 -15.66 12.39 5.50
N PRO A 270 -16.32 13.19 6.35
CA PRO A 270 -17.76 13.41 6.24
C PRO A 270 -18.12 13.99 4.87
N GLY A 271 -19.27 13.58 4.32
CA GLY A 271 -19.82 14.23 3.13
C GLY A 271 -20.17 15.68 3.42
N VAL A 272 -19.95 16.55 2.43
CA VAL A 272 -20.46 17.93 2.42
C VAL A 272 -21.83 17.98 1.78
#